data_AF-A0A8J4E257-F1
#
_entry.id   AF-A0A8J4E257-F1
#
_cell.length_a   1.000
_cell.length_b   1.000
_cell.length_c   1.000
_cell.angle_alpha   90.00
_cell.angle_beta   90.00
_cell.angle_gamma   90.00
#
_symmetry.space_group_name_H-M   'P 1'
#
loop_
_entity.id
_entity.type
_entity.pdbx_description
1 polymer ?
#
loop_
_entity_poly.entity_id
_entity_poly.type
_entity_poly.pdbx_seq_one_letter_code
_entity_poly.pdbx_strand_id
1 'polypeptide(L)'
;MNPRLLQWVFAAYAAIATCVLLTGSGPAFFRVMGIAGYAIGAVVSVIAVRRWERGGRRIAIVAHLALAPLQFVFSIGSSVTLIGIVISLLILARSRPRFPRLSPRARRVWLVLHVGFSVGWLGVALTMTVLALVGQFAGSHGMRYGAYEVLHVVDLAAAIPSMALSIVTGLVVSLGSKWGLVRYRWVLTKFAISLSIPMVAGSVESSLADDLVVRTADPAARPGGAGLALTACLGAFVVALWVATVLSVVKPWGRTRWGTAGLSVRRARGPGADDAESFLTRPSAPPR
;
A
#
# COMPACT_ATOMS: atom_id res chain seq x y z
N MET A 1 21.44 -1.72 1.86
CA MET A 1 20.95 -3.09 1.60
C MET A 1 20.85 -3.31 0.09
N ASN A 2 21.50 -4.36 -0.41
CA ASN A 2 21.57 -4.69 -1.83
C ASN A 2 20.17 -5.10 -2.35
N PRO A 3 19.65 -4.54 -3.45
CA PRO A 3 18.35 -4.92 -4.00
C PRO A 3 18.29 -6.42 -4.40
N ARG A 4 19.43 -7.06 -4.72
CA ARG A 4 19.50 -8.52 -4.91
C ARG A 4 19.21 -9.29 -3.62
N LEU A 5 19.67 -8.80 -2.47
CA LEU A 5 19.41 -9.41 -1.16
C LEU A 5 17.93 -9.30 -0.78
N LEU A 6 17.30 -8.15 -1.07
CA LEU A 6 15.87 -7.96 -0.81
C LEU A 6 14.99 -8.92 -1.62
N GLN A 7 15.42 -9.32 -2.82
CA GLN A 7 14.70 -10.34 -3.61
C GLN A 7 14.76 -11.72 -2.96
N TRP A 8 15.90 -12.10 -2.35
CA TRP A 8 15.98 -13.34 -1.58
C TRP A 8 15.12 -13.30 -0.33
N VAL A 9 15.10 -12.16 0.38
CA VAL A 9 14.21 -11.95 1.54
C VAL A 9 12.75 -12.10 1.11
N PHE A 10 12.37 -11.51 -0.04
CA PHE A 10 11.01 -11.67 -0.57
C PHE A 10 10.69 -13.11 -0.94
N ALA A 11 11.58 -13.82 -1.63
CA ALA A 11 11.36 -15.20 -2.03
C ALA A 11 11.19 -16.13 -0.81
N ALA A 12 12.01 -15.94 0.23
CA ALA A 12 11.89 -16.68 1.48
C ALA A 12 10.56 -16.39 2.19
N TYR A 13 10.20 -15.11 2.29
CA TYR A 13 8.91 -14.70 2.85
C TYR A 13 7.73 -15.26 2.04
N ALA A 14 7.80 -15.23 0.71
CA ALA A 14 6.74 -15.74 -0.16
C ALA A 14 6.56 -17.25 0.00
N ALA A 15 7.64 -18.01 0.20
CA ALA A 15 7.55 -19.44 0.53
C ALA A 15 6.86 -19.67 1.88
N ILE A 16 7.25 -18.91 2.92
CA ILE A 16 6.62 -18.98 4.25
C ILE A 16 5.13 -18.62 4.17
N ALA A 17 4.79 -17.52 3.49
CA ALA A 17 3.42 -17.08 3.30
C ALA A 17 2.60 -18.14 2.55
N THR A 18 3.18 -18.81 1.56
CA THR A 18 2.52 -19.92 0.84
C THR A 18 2.24 -21.08 1.79
N CYS A 19 3.20 -21.49 2.62
CA CYS A 19 3.00 -22.55 3.62
C CYS A 19 1.90 -22.19 4.64
N VAL A 20 1.90 -20.95 5.16
CA VAL A 20 0.87 -20.47 6.09
C VAL A 20 -0.51 -20.47 5.44
N LEU A 21 -0.60 -20.05 4.17
CA LEU A 21 -1.87 -20.08 3.44
C LEU A 21 -2.33 -21.51 3.13
N LEU A 22 -1.43 -22.48 2.97
CA LEU A 22 -1.81 -23.89 2.78
C LEU A 22 -2.44 -24.50 4.04
N THR A 23 -2.05 -24.02 5.23
CA THR A 23 -2.58 -24.52 6.51
C THR A 23 -3.71 -23.66 7.08
N GLY A 24 -3.94 -22.46 6.54
CA GLY A 24 -4.95 -21.52 7.03
C GLY A 24 -6.38 -21.91 6.67
N SER A 25 -7.35 -21.58 7.52
CA SER A 25 -8.78 -21.86 7.35
C SER A 25 -9.58 -20.75 6.66
N GLY A 26 -8.93 -19.68 6.18
CA GLY A 26 -9.60 -18.55 5.54
C GLY A 26 -10.35 -18.90 4.24
N PRO A 27 -11.14 -17.95 3.70
CA PRO A 27 -12.00 -18.21 2.54
C PRO A 27 -11.20 -18.74 1.34
N ALA A 28 -11.70 -19.84 0.75
CA ALA A 28 -10.96 -20.63 -0.23
C ALA A 28 -10.48 -19.79 -1.43
N PHE A 29 -11.30 -18.85 -1.90
CA PHE A 29 -10.97 -17.97 -3.02
C PHE A 29 -9.71 -17.12 -2.74
N PHE A 30 -9.70 -16.35 -1.64
CA PHE A 30 -8.55 -15.49 -1.30
C PHE A 30 -7.31 -16.31 -0.96
N ARG A 31 -7.49 -17.47 -0.33
CA ARG A 31 -6.41 -18.39 0.02
C ARG A 31 -5.72 -18.96 -1.22
N VAL A 32 -6.49 -19.47 -2.19
CA VAL A 32 -5.96 -20.00 -3.46
C VAL A 32 -5.25 -18.91 -4.27
N MET A 33 -5.86 -17.73 -4.36
CA MET A 33 -5.25 -16.57 -5.03
C MET A 33 -3.93 -16.16 -4.36
N GLY A 34 -3.89 -16.14 -3.03
CA GLY A 34 -2.67 -15.86 -2.27
C GLY A 34 -1.57 -16.90 -2.49
N ILE A 35 -1.90 -18.20 -2.43
CA ILE A 35 -0.95 -19.30 -2.70
C ILE A 35 -0.35 -19.14 -4.09
N ALA A 36 -1.19 -18.98 -5.13
CA ALA A 36 -0.73 -18.80 -6.49
C ALA A 36 0.13 -17.55 -6.65
N GLY A 37 -0.31 -16.42 -6.08
CA GLY A 37 0.38 -15.14 -6.15
C GLY A 37 1.76 -15.14 -5.48
N TYR A 38 1.88 -15.73 -4.28
CA TYR A 38 3.17 -15.83 -3.58
C TYR A 38 4.09 -16.87 -4.21
N ALA A 39 3.57 -18.00 -4.69
CA ALA A 39 4.37 -19.00 -5.42
C ALA A 39 4.96 -18.38 -6.71
N ILE A 40 4.13 -17.70 -7.52
CA ILE A 40 4.58 -16.99 -8.72
C ILE A 40 5.58 -15.89 -8.34
N GLY A 41 5.28 -15.10 -7.30
CA GLY A 41 6.17 -14.05 -6.79
C GLY A 41 7.54 -14.58 -6.40
N ALA A 42 7.62 -15.71 -5.70
CA ALA A 42 8.87 -16.35 -5.31
C ALA A 42 9.70 -16.77 -6.54
N VAL A 43 9.08 -17.43 -7.51
CA VAL A 43 9.73 -17.85 -8.76
C VAL A 43 10.27 -16.65 -9.53
N VAL A 44 9.44 -15.61 -9.70
CA VAL A 44 9.83 -14.38 -10.41
C VAL A 44 10.97 -13.65 -9.70
N SER A 45 10.97 -13.61 -8.36
CA SER A 45 12.06 -13.04 -7.57
C SER A 45 13.38 -13.80 -7.75
N VAL A 46 13.35 -15.14 -7.79
CA VAL A 46 14.54 -15.95 -8.06
C VAL A 46 15.06 -15.72 -9.49
N ILE A 47 14.17 -15.66 -10.48
CA ILE A 47 14.54 -15.34 -11.88
C ILE A 47 15.16 -13.95 -11.98
N ALA A 48 14.59 -12.95 -11.29
CA ALA A 48 15.08 -11.58 -11.28
C ALA A 48 16.49 -11.48 -10.70
N VAL A 49 16.80 -12.23 -9.63
CA VAL A 49 18.16 -12.31 -9.07
C VAL A 49 19.13 -12.98 -10.05
N ARG A 50 18.76 -14.14 -10.60
CA ARG A 50 19.63 -14.92 -11.51
C ARG A 50 19.97 -14.16 -12.79
N ARG A 51 19.05 -13.33 -13.28
CA ARG A 51 19.23 -12.54 -14.50
C ARG A 51 19.53 -11.07 -14.23
N TRP A 52 20.06 -10.71 -13.05
CA TRP A 52 20.18 -9.31 -12.64
C TRP A 52 20.91 -8.43 -13.66
N GLU A 53 21.99 -8.96 -14.25
CA GLU A 53 22.83 -8.25 -15.23
C GLU A 53 22.21 -8.20 -16.63
N ARG A 54 21.27 -9.11 -16.93
CA ARG A 54 20.54 -9.20 -18.19
C ARG A 54 19.09 -8.70 -18.06
N GLY A 55 18.89 -7.62 -17.31
CA GLY A 55 17.58 -6.98 -17.16
C GLY A 55 16.71 -7.46 -16.00
N GLY A 56 17.21 -8.34 -15.12
CA GLY A 56 16.49 -8.82 -13.92
C GLY A 56 16.01 -7.71 -12.98
N ARG A 57 16.70 -6.56 -12.97
CA ARG A 57 16.22 -5.35 -12.28
C ARG A 57 14.88 -4.84 -12.83
N ARG A 58 14.64 -4.88 -14.15
CA ARG A 58 13.36 -4.49 -14.75
C ARG A 58 12.26 -5.50 -14.40
N ILE A 59 12.59 -6.80 -14.44
CA ILE A 59 11.68 -7.88 -14.05
C ILE A 59 11.22 -7.68 -12.60
N ALA A 60 12.15 -7.47 -11.67
CA ALA A 60 11.84 -7.18 -10.27
C ALA A 60 10.91 -5.96 -10.12
N ILE A 61 11.21 -4.86 -10.82
CA ILE A 61 10.38 -3.65 -10.76
C ILE A 61 8.95 -3.93 -11.24
N VAL A 62 8.79 -4.57 -12.41
CA VAL A 62 7.47 -4.87 -12.98
C VAL A 62 6.71 -5.83 -12.07
N ALA A 63 7.38 -6.88 -11.60
CA ALA A 63 6.80 -7.89 -10.71
C ALA A 63 6.25 -7.25 -9.43
N HIS A 64 7.06 -6.52 -8.66
CA HIS A 64 6.60 -5.93 -7.40
C HIS A 64 5.61 -4.78 -7.59
N LEU A 65 5.59 -4.14 -8.76
CA LEU A 65 4.62 -3.10 -9.06
C LEU A 65 3.24 -3.69 -9.39
N ALA A 66 3.19 -4.87 -10.03
CA ALA A 66 1.96 -5.63 -10.22
C ALA A 66 1.53 -6.36 -8.93
N LEU A 67 2.50 -6.88 -8.18
CA LEU A 67 2.26 -7.71 -7.00
C LEU A 67 1.83 -6.88 -5.78
N ALA A 68 2.34 -5.65 -5.58
CA ALA A 68 1.97 -4.85 -4.41
C ALA A 68 0.45 -4.54 -4.31
N PRO A 69 -0.25 -4.14 -5.41
CA PRO A 69 -1.71 -4.06 -5.43
C PRO A 69 -2.39 -5.40 -5.18
N LEU A 70 -1.88 -6.47 -5.79
CA LEU A 70 -2.50 -7.79 -5.73
C LEU A 70 -2.36 -8.44 -4.35
N GLN A 71 -1.26 -8.16 -3.65
CA GLN A 71 -1.01 -8.57 -2.26
C GLN A 71 -2.02 -8.00 -1.29
N PHE A 72 -2.61 -6.84 -1.60
CA PHE A 72 -3.71 -6.30 -0.80
C PHE A 72 -4.96 -7.17 -0.90
N VAL A 73 -5.26 -7.72 -2.09
CA VAL A 73 -6.37 -8.67 -2.27
C VAL A 73 -6.10 -9.99 -1.56
N PHE A 74 -4.84 -10.47 -1.57
CA PHE A 74 -4.45 -11.67 -0.82
C PHE A 74 -4.54 -11.49 0.70
N SER A 75 -4.46 -10.25 1.18
CA SER A 75 -4.54 -9.89 2.59
C SER A 75 -5.92 -10.04 3.22
N ILE A 76 -6.98 -10.09 2.42
CA ILE A 76 -8.34 -10.21 2.95
C ILE A 76 -8.50 -11.49 3.79
N GLY A 77 -7.70 -12.53 3.52
CA GLY A 77 -7.74 -13.80 4.26
C GLY A 77 -6.59 -14.05 5.26
N SER A 78 -5.55 -13.21 5.32
CA SER A 78 -4.47 -13.39 6.29
C SER A 78 -3.61 -12.14 6.51
N SER A 79 -3.42 -11.74 7.77
CA SER A 79 -2.61 -10.58 8.15
C SER A 79 -1.12 -10.74 7.79
N VAL A 80 -0.63 -11.98 7.73
CA VAL A 80 0.77 -12.31 7.38
C VAL A 80 1.14 -11.79 5.98
N THR A 81 0.17 -11.72 5.06
CA THR A 81 0.41 -11.33 3.66
C THR A 81 0.64 -9.81 3.48
N LEU A 82 0.24 -8.98 4.44
CA LEU A 82 0.51 -7.53 4.45
C LEU A 82 1.99 -7.20 4.54
N ILE A 83 2.78 -8.05 5.21
CA ILE A 83 4.24 -7.90 5.29
C ILE A 83 4.85 -7.94 3.87
N GLY A 84 4.25 -8.70 2.96
CA GLY A 84 4.65 -8.80 1.56
C GLY A 84 4.56 -7.47 0.81
N ILE A 85 3.53 -6.67 1.11
CA ILE A 85 3.36 -5.33 0.54
C ILE A 85 4.53 -4.43 0.98
N VAL A 86 4.88 -4.46 2.27
CA VAL A 86 6.00 -3.68 2.81
C VAL A 86 7.31 -4.08 2.13
N ILE A 87 7.59 -5.38 2.01
CA ILE A 87 8.82 -5.87 1.36
C ILE A 87 8.83 -5.49 -0.13
N SER A 88 7.73 -5.67 -0.86
CA SER A 88 7.58 -5.28 -2.26
C SER A 88 7.82 -3.78 -2.47
N LEU A 89 7.28 -2.93 -1.59
CA LEU A 89 7.46 -1.47 -1.64
C LEU A 89 8.88 -1.06 -1.29
N LEU A 90 9.52 -1.72 -0.33
CA LEU A 90 10.94 -1.51 -0.01
C LEU A 90 11.84 -1.86 -1.20
N ILE A 91 11.55 -2.97 -1.89
CA ILE A 91 12.23 -3.35 -3.13
C ILE A 91 12.04 -2.28 -4.20
N LEU A 92 10.81 -1.82 -4.42
CA LEU A 92 10.50 -0.81 -5.43
C LEU A 92 11.20 0.53 -5.12
N ALA A 93 11.14 0.97 -3.86
CA ALA A 93 11.80 2.18 -3.38
C ALA A 93 13.32 2.11 -3.56
N ARG A 94 13.94 0.97 -3.27
CA ARG A 94 15.40 0.75 -3.42
C ARG A 94 15.82 0.58 -4.88
N SER A 95 14.96 0.01 -5.72
CA SER A 95 15.24 -0.24 -7.14
C SER A 95 15.23 1.01 -8.00
N ARG A 96 14.74 2.15 -7.47
CA ARG A 96 14.66 3.46 -8.14
C ARG A 96 14.17 3.35 -9.59
N PRO A 97 12.96 2.82 -9.82
CA PRO A 97 12.41 2.75 -11.16
C PRO A 97 12.28 4.16 -11.74
N ARG A 98 12.70 4.33 -13.00
CA ARG A 98 12.47 5.55 -13.76
C ARG A 98 11.23 5.31 -14.60
N PHE A 99 10.09 5.83 -14.15
CA PHE A 99 8.86 5.78 -14.94
C PHE A 99 8.81 6.98 -15.90
N PRO A 100 8.30 6.78 -17.12
CA PRO A 100 7.87 7.88 -17.97
C PRO A 100 6.90 8.76 -17.18
N ARG A 101 7.03 10.08 -17.31
CA ARG A 101 6.08 11.00 -16.67
C ARG A 101 4.71 10.80 -17.31
N LEU A 102 3.67 10.72 -16.47
CA LEU A 102 2.30 10.70 -16.98
C LEU A 102 2.03 11.97 -17.79
N SER A 103 1.28 11.82 -18.89
CA SER A 103 0.77 12.98 -19.63
C SER A 103 -0.08 13.86 -18.69
N PRO A 104 -0.16 15.18 -18.94
CA PRO A 104 -0.92 16.08 -18.07
C PRO A 104 -2.38 15.65 -17.85
N ARG A 105 -3.03 15.08 -18.88
CA ARG A 105 -4.39 14.55 -18.81
C ARG A 105 -4.47 13.30 -17.93
N ALA A 106 -3.62 12.31 -18.17
CA ALA A 106 -3.59 11.08 -17.38
C ALA A 106 -3.30 11.38 -15.90
N ARG A 107 -2.34 12.27 -15.63
CA ARG A 107 -2.03 12.70 -14.26
C ARG A 107 -3.25 13.30 -13.55
N ARG A 108 -4.07 14.08 -14.24
CA ARG A 108 -5.27 14.70 -13.66
C ARG A 108 -6.32 13.65 -13.31
N VAL A 109 -6.56 12.69 -14.20
CA VAL A 109 -7.49 11.56 -13.95
C VAL A 109 -7.07 10.76 -12.72
N TRP A 110 -5.80 10.32 -12.67
CA TRP A 110 -5.30 9.56 -11.53
C TRP A 110 -5.33 10.35 -10.21
N LEU A 111 -5.12 11.67 -10.28
CA LEU A 111 -5.22 12.54 -9.11
C LEU A 111 -6.67 12.64 -8.61
N VAL A 112 -7.64 12.79 -9.51
CA VAL A 112 -9.06 12.81 -9.15
C VAL A 112 -9.48 11.48 -8.52
N LEU A 113 -9.10 10.36 -9.13
CA LEU A 113 -9.35 9.03 -8.57
C LEU A 113 -8.72 8.88 -7.18
N HIS A 114 -7.44 9.26 -7.02
CA HIS A 114 -6.77 9.17 -5.73
C HIS A 114 -7.46 10.00 -4.64
N VAL A 115 -7.84 11.24 -4.97
CA VAL A 115 -8.56 12.11 -4.03
C VAL A 115 -9.93 11.53 -3.71
N GLY A 116 -10.69 11.08 -4.71
CA GLY A 116 -12.01 10.48 -4.52
C GLY A 116 -11.98 9.26 -3.60
N PHE A 117 -11.10 8.29 -3.87
CA PHE A 117 -10.97 7.11 -3.02
C PHE A 117 -10.37 7.42 -1.64
N SER A 118 -9.46 8.39 -1.53
CA SER A 118 -8.92 8.84 -0.23
C SER A 118 -10.01 9.46 0.65
N VAL A 119 -10.83 10.35 0.08
CA VAL A 119 -11.94 10.99 0.81
C VAL A 119 -13.03 9.97 1.13
N GLY A 120 -13.37 9.09 0.18
CA GLY A 120 -14.29 7.98 0.42
C GLY A 120 -13.83 7.09 1.57
N TRP A 121 -12.55 6.73 1.61
CA TRP A 121 -11.99 5.92 2.69
C TRP A 121 -12.06 6.63 4.06
N LEU A 122 -11.77 7.93 4.11
CA LEU A 122 -11.97 8.73 5.33
C LEU A 122 -13.45 8.74 5.77
N GLY A 123 -14.37 8.89 4.82
CA GLY A 123 -15.81 8.83 5.09
C GLY A 123 -16.24 7.48 5.66
N VAL A 124 -15.78 6.37 5.07
CA VAL A 124 -16.06 5.02 5.57
C VAL A 124 -15.50 4.81 6.98
N ALA A 125 -14.26 5.25 7.24
CA ALA A 125 -13.68 5.17 8.58
C ALA A 125 -14.50 5.95 9.62
N LEU A 126 -15.04 7.12 9.26
CA LEU A 126 -15.97 7.89 10.11
C LEU A 126 -17.27 7.12 10.35
N THR A 127 -17.88 6.56 9.29
CA THR A 127 -19.10 5.76 9.41
C THR A 127 -18.90 4.56 10.32
N MET A 128 -17.81 3.81 10.17
CA MET A 128 -17.48 2.67 11.02
C MET A 128 -17.24 3.10 12.47
N THR A 129 -16.60 4.26 12.70
CA THR A 129 -16.42 4.80 14.06
C THR A 129 -17.76 5.11 14.70
N VAL A 130 -18.71 5.70 13.95
CA VAL A 130 -20.08 5.95 14.43
C VAL A 130 -20.80 4.64 14.73
N LEU A 131 -20.69 3.62 13.87
CA LEU A 131 -21.29 2.31 14.12
C LEU A 131 -20.71 1.65 15.39
N ALA A 132 -19.39 1.74 15.61
CA ALA A 132 -18.76 1.23 16.81
C ALA A 132 -19.23 1.96 18.08
N LEU A 133 -19.42 3.29 18.01
CA LEU A 133 -20.02 4.08 19.09
C LEU A 133 -21.47 3.66 19.36
N VAL A 134 -22.29 3.47 18.32
CA VAL A 134 -23.67 2.99 18.46
C VAL A 134 -23.67 1.59 19.09
N GLY A 135 -22.84 0.67 18.60
CA GLY A 135 -22.68 -0.67 19.17
C GLY A 135 -22.29 -0.63 20.66
N GLN A 136 -21.36 0.26 21.02
CA GLN A 136 -20.88 0.40 22.39
C GLN A 136 -21.95 0.95 23.35
N PHE A 137 -22.68 2.00 22.92
CA PHE A 137 -23.49 2.82 23.81
C PHE A 137 -25.01 2.60 23.69
N ALA A 138 -25.47 1.85 22.68
CA ALA A 138 -26.90 1.60 22.52
C ALA A 138 -27.51 0.82 23.70
N GLY A 139 -28.67 1.30 24.15
CA GLY A 139 -29.46 0.66 25.21
C GLY A 139 -30.19 -0.60 24.74
N SER A 140 -30.67 -0.62 23.49
CA SER A 140 -31.40 -1.75 22.91
C SER A 140 -30.45 -2.77 22.28
N HIS A 141 -30.75 -4.06 22.45
CA HIS A 141 -29.97 -5.14 21.85
C HIS A 141 -29.96 -5.07 20.32
N GLY A 142 -31.12 -4.78 19.69
CA GLY A 142 -31.23 -4.68 18.23
C GLY A 142 -30.31 -3.62 17.63
N MET A 143 -30.20 -2.44 18.26
CA MET A 143 -29.27 -1.40 17.78
C MET A 143 -27.81 -1.79 18.03
N ARG A 144 -27.51 -2.42 19.17
CA ARG A 144 -26.16 -2.84 19.51
C ARG A 144 -25.62 -3.90 18.56
N TYR A 145 -26.34 -5.02 18.44
CA TYR A 145 -25.94 -6.14 17.58
C TYR A 145 -25.96 -5.72 16.10
N GLY A 146 -27.03 -5.04 15.66
CA GLY A 146 -27.15 -4.55 14.29
C GLY A 146 -26.05 -3.58 13.90
N ALA A 147 -25.54 -2.76 14.82
CA ALA A 147 -24.42 -1.86 14.52
C ALA A 147 -23.12 -2.62 14.21
N TYR A 148 -22.81 -3.69 14.93
CA TYR A 148 -21.62 -4.51 14.65
C TYR A 148 -21.77 -5.35 13.37
N GLU A 149 -22.96 -5.86 13.09
CA GLU A 149 -23.26 -6.54 11.81
C GLU A 149 -23.08 -5.59 10.61
N VAL A 150 -23.68 -4.39 10.67
CA VAL A 150 -23.55 -3.41 9.59
C VAL A 150 -22.10 -2.92 9.48
N LEU A 151 -21.38 -2.78 10.60
CA LEU A 151 -19.95 -2.44 10.59
C LEU A 151 -19.15 -3.48 9.79
N HIS A 152 -19.38 -4.77 10.02
CA HIS A 152 -18.71 -5.84 9.27
C HIS A 152 -19.02 -5.77 7.76
N VAL A 153 -20.28 -5.53 7.39
CA VAL A 153 -20.68 -5.36 5.99
C VAL A 153 -20.00 -4.14 5.36
N VAL A 154 -19.96 -3.01 6.07
CA VAL A 154 -19.32 -1.77 5.60
C VAL A 154 -17.81 -1.97 5.45
N ASP A 155 -17.17 -2.72 6.35
CA ASP A 155 -15.74 -3.04 6.24
C ASP A 155 -15.44 -3.77 4.93
N LEU A 156 -16.13 -4.89 4.70
CA LEU A 156 -15.94 -5.72 3.51
C LEU A 156 -16.31 -5.00 2.20
N ALA A 157 -17.46 -4.31 2.18
CA ALA A 157 -18.02 -3.74 0.96
C ALA A 157 -17.45 -2.37 0.60
N ALA A 158 -17.01 -1.58 1.58
CA ALA A 158 -16.62 -0.18 1.36
C ALA A 158 -15.21 0.14 1.88
N ALA A 159 -14.83 -0.31 3.08
CA ALA A 159 -13.55 0.05 3.67
C ALA A 159 -12.39 -0.60 2.92
N ILE A 160 -12.44 -1.93 2.75
CA ILE A 160 -11.40 -2.70 2.04
C ILE A 160 -11.22 -2.19 0.59
N PRO A 161 -12.27 -2.03 -0.25
CA PRO A 161 -12.09 -1.53 -1.60
C PRO A 161 -11.57 -0.09 -1.68
N SER A 162 -12.10 0.81 -0.84
CA SER A 162 -11.67 2.22 -0.84
C SER A 162 -10.21 2.37 -0.41
N MET A 163 -9.80 1.62 0.61
CA MET A 163 -8.42 1.54 1.07
C MET A 163 -7.49 1.02 -0.04
N ALA A 164 -7.85 -0.09 -0.69
CA ALA A 164 -7.09 -0.67 -1.80
C ALA A 164 -6.88 0.36 -2.91
N LEU A 165 -7.98 0.95 -3.38
CA LEU A 165 -7.98 1.87 -4.51
C LEU A 165 -7.21 3.16 -4.17
N SER A 166 -7.33 3.66 -2.95
CA SER A 166 -6.57 4.82 -2.47
C SER A 166 -5.05 4.56 -2.48
N ILE A 167 -4.60 3.41 -2.00
CA ILE A 167 -3.18 3.02 -1.98
C ILE A 167 -2.65 2.84 -3.41
N VAL A 168 -3.40 2.12 -4.27
CA VAL A 168 -3.01 1.85 -5.66
C VAL A 168 -2.92 3.14 -6.47
N THR A 169 -3.96 3.97 -6.44
CA THR A 169 -3.96 5.27 -7.13
C THR A 169 -2.88 6.20 -6.58
N GLY A 170 -2.64 6.18 -5.27
CA GLY A 170 -1.58 6.95 -4.61
C GLY A 170 -0.18 6.53 -5.07
N LEU A 171 0.02 5.22 -5.28
CA LEU A 171 1.26 4.68 -5.85
C LEU A 171 1.46 5.13 -7.29
N VAL A 172 0.42 5.05 -8.12
CA VAL A 172 0.46 5.50 -9.53
C VAL A 172 0.78 6.99 -9.63
N VAL A 173 0.11 7.83 -8.82
CA VAL A 173 0.37 9.28 -8.78
C VAL A 173 1.79 9.58 -8.28
N SER A 174 2.26 8.86 -7.27
CA SER A 174 3.60 9.07 -6.69
C SER A 174 4.71 8.69 -7.66
N LEU A 175 4.54 7.59 -8.42
CA LEU A 175 5.51 7.10 -9.39
C LEU A 175 5.47 7.86 -10.72
N GLY A 176 4.28 8.25 -11.18
CA GLY A 176 4.06 8.94 -12.45
C GLY A 176 4.23 10.46 -12.41
N SER A 177 4.41 11.06 -11.23
CA SER A 177 4.57 12.50 -11.06
C SER A 177 6.02 12.92 -10.75
N LYS A 178 6.28 14.24 -10.88
CA LYS A 178 7.60 14.83 -10.55
C LYS A 178 8.03 14.63 -9.09
N TRP A 179 7.08 14.27 -8.22
CA TRP A 179 7.30 14.13 -6.80
C TRP A 179 8.08 12.87 -6.51
N GLY A 180 7.71 11.70 -7.02
CA GLY A 180 8.40 10.44 -6.71
C GLY A 180 8.12 9.97 -5.28
N LEU A 181 7.82 8.68 -5.10
CA LEU A 181 7.41 8.08 -3.80
C LEU A 181 8.38 8.37 -2.63
N VAL A 182 9.68 8.32 -2.91
CA VAL A 182 10.74 8.44 -1.89
C VAL A 182 11.48 9.78 -1.91
N ARG A 183 11.08 10.74 -2.75
CA ARG A 183 11.83 11.98 -2.93
C ARG A 183 11.50 13.05 -1.90
N TYR A 184 10.33 12.98 -1.29
CA TYR A 184 9.84 13.95 -0.31
C TYR A 184 9.38 13.24 0.95
N ARG A 185 9.76 13.76 2.12
CA ARG A 185 9.46 13.13 3.41
C ARG A 185 7.95 13.06 3.63
N TRP A 186 7.21 14.12 3.29
CA TRP A 186 5.75 14.16 3.46
C TRP A 186 5.02 13.09 2.63
N VAL A 187 5.49 12.77 1.42
CA VAL A 187 4.90 11.70 0.58
C VAL A 187 5.12 10.34 1.24
N LEU A 188 6.34 10.09 1.72
CA LEU A 188 6.68 8.84 2.38
C LEU A 188 5.91 8.66 3.69
N THR A 189 5.77 9.72 4.50
CA THR A 189 4.99 9.68 5.74
C THR A 189 3.52 9.41 5.46
N LYS A 190 2.90 10.11 4.49
CA LYS A 190 1.51 9.86 4.10
C LYS A 190 1.29 8.41 3.67
N PHE A 191 2.23 7.89 2.88
CA PHE A 191 2.18 6.53 2.40
C PHE A 191 2.38 5.50 3.52
N ALA A 192 3.28 5.76 4.47
CA ALA A 192 3.48 4.92 5.65
C ALA A 192 2.23 4.87 6.54
N ILE A 193 1.59 6.02 6.77
CA ILE A 193 0.30 6.10 7.49
C ILE A 193 -0.78 5.30 6.75
N SER A 194 -0.86 5.44 5.43
CA SER A 194 -1.85 4.71 4.63
C SER A 194 -1.63 3.20 4.67
N LEU A 195 -0.37 2.74 4.82
CA LEU A 195 -0.05 1.33 4.89
C LEU A 195 -0.18 0.75 6.31
N SER A 196 -0.05 1.56 7.36
CA SER A 196 -0.23 1.08 8.73
C SER A 196 -1.69 0.74 9.04
N ILE A 197 -2.65 1.46 8.46
CA ILE A 197 -4.09 1.21 8.69
C ILE A 197 -4.49 -0.23 8.32
N PRO A 198 -4.24 -0.76 7.10
CA PRO A 198 -4.59 -2.13 6.77
C PRO A 198 -3.89 -3.17 7.66
N MET A 199 -2.67 -2.88 8.14
CA MET A 199 -1.94 -3.76 9.07
C MET A 199 -2.67 -3.91 10.40
N VAL A 200 -3.14 -2.81 10.96
CA VAL A 200 -3.93 -2.82 12.20
C VAL A 200 -5.34 -3.36 11.95
N ALA A 201 -5.95 -3.01 10.80
CA ALA A 201 -7.29 -3.46 10.45
C ALA A 201 -7.39 -5.00 10.38
N GLY A 202 -6.53 -5.61 9.56
CA GLY A 202 -6.50 -7.06 9.36
C GLY A 202 -5.97 -7.86 10.55
N SER A 203 -5.67 -7.26 11.70
CA SER A 203 -5.23 -7.98 12.90
C SER A 203 -6.02 -7.63 14.15
N VAL A 204 -6.09 -6.35 14.50
CA VAL A 204 -6.73 -5.88 15.74
C VAL A 204 -8.22 -5.63 15.51
N GLU A 205 -8.57 -4.87 14.49
CA GLU A 205 -9.96 -4.46 14.25
C GLU A 205 -10.84 -5.65 13.84
N SER A 206 -10.43 -6.45 12.86
CA SER A 206 -11.09 -7.72 12.50
C SER A 206 -11.31 -8.64 13.71
N SER A 207 -10.28 -8.89 14.52
CA SER A 207 -10.42 -9.73 15.71
C SER A 207 -11.39 -9.18 16.74
N LEU A 208 -11.45 -7.85 16.92
CA LEU A 208 -12.39 -7.21 17.84
C LEU A 208 -13.81 -7.22 17.28
N ALA A 209 -13.97 -7.00 15.98
CA ALA A 209 -15.27 -7.01 15.29
C ALA A 209 -15.91 -8.40 15.37
N ASP A 210 -15.17 -9.46 15.04
CA ASP A 210 -15.65 -10.84 15.11
C ASP A 210 -16.06 -11.24 16.54
N ASP A 211 -15.23 -10.88 17.52
CA ASP A 211 -15.51 -11.12 18.95
C ASP A 211 -16.80 -10.39 19.39
N LEU A 212 -17.01 -9.15 18.95
CA LEU A 212 -18.18 -8.36 19.31
C LEU A 212 -19.47 -8.86 18.65
N VAL A 213 -19.41 -9.33 17.41
CA VAL A 213 -20.56 -9.97 16.74
C VAL A 213 -21.01 -11.20 17.53
N VAL A 214 -20.07 -12.09 17.87
CA VAL A 214 -20.39 -13.32 18.63
C VAL A 214 -20.88 -12.98 20.03
N ARG A 215 -20.24 -12.06 20.74
CA ARG A 215 -20.64 -11.69 22.10
C ARG A 215 -21.99 -11.03 22.15
N THR A 216 -22.27 -10.10 21.24
CA THR A 216 -23.51 -9.31 21.28
C THR A 216 -24.71 -10.04 20.70
N ALA A 217 -24.53 -11.25 20.16
CA ALA A 217 -25.61 -12.17 19.84
C ALA A 217 -26.44 -12.54 21.08
N ASP A 218 -25.84 -12.55 22.28
CA ASP A 218 -26.57 -12.63 23.54
C ASP A 218 -27.17 -11.24 23.89
N PRO A 219 -28.50 -11.12 24.02
CA PRO A 219 -29.17 -9.87 24.41
C PRO A 219 -28.72 -9.30 25.76
N ALA A 220 -28.28 -10.15 26.70
CA ALA A 220 -27.80 -9.73 28.01
C ALA A 220 -26.34 -9.25 28.00
N ALA A 221 -25.53 -9.75 27.07
CA ALA A 221 -24.11 -9.44 26.98
C ALA A 221 -23.86 -7.99 26.53
N ARG A 222 -22.88 -7.35 27.18
CA ARG A 222 -22.44 -5.98 26.87
C ARG A 222 -21.08 -6.00 26.15
N PRO A 223 -20.81 -5.04 25.25
CA PRO A 223 -19.54 -4.97 24.52
C PRO A 223 -18.32 -4.74 25.44
N GLY A 224 -18.53 -4.00 26.52
CA GLY A 224 -17.52 -3.74 27.54
C GLY A 224 -16.24 -3.13 26.97
N GLY A 225 -15.09 -3.66 27.40
CA GLY A 225 -13.77 -3.19 26.97
C GLY A 225 -13.46 -3.47 25.49
N ALA A 226 -14.01 -4.54 24.90
CA ALA A 226 -13.77 -4.88 23.50
C ALA A 226 -14.40 -3.84 22.56
N GLY A 227 -15.62 -3.39 22.85
CA GLY A 227 -16.27 -2.35 22.04
C GLY A 227 -15.61 -0.98 22.18
N LEU A 228 -15.07 -0.65 23.37
CA LEU A 228 -14.23 0.54 23.55
C LEU A 228 -12.92 0.44 22.75
N ALA A 229 -12.26 -0.72 22.76
CA ALA A 229 -11.04 -0.95 22.00
C ALA A 229 -11.29 -0.83 20.49
N LEU A 230 -12.39 -1.41 19.98
CA LEU A 230 -12.77 -1.28 18.57
C LEU A 230 -13.05 0.18 18.19
N THR A 231 -13.80 0.89 19.04
CA THR A 231 -14.10 2.32 18.84
C THR A 231 -12.83 3.15 18.80
N ALA A 232 -11.90 2.92 19.73
CA ALA A 232 -10.63 3.63 19.78
C ALA A 232 -9.76 3.31 18.54
N CYS A 233 -9.76 2.06 18.08
CA CYS A 233 -9.05 1.63 16.89
C CYS A 233 -9.56 2.36 15.63
N LEU A 234 -10.87 2.38 15.42
CA LEU A 234 -11.49 3.07 14.27
C LEU A 234 -11.32 4.59 14.35
N GLY A 235 -11.45 5.18 15.55
CA GLY A 235 -11.14 6.58 15.79
C GLY A 235 -9.69 6.93 15.47
N ALA A 236 -8.74 6.06 15.81
CA ALA A 236 -7.34 6.24 15.45
C ALA A 236 -7.12 6.20 13.92
N PHE A 237 -7.87 5.40 13.17
CA PHE A 237 -7.83 5.41 11.70
C PHE A 237 -8.32 6.74 11.14
N VAL A 238 -9.41 7.29 11.67
CA VAL A 238 -9.92 8.61 11.28
C VAL A 238 -8.85 9.69 11.52
N VAL A 239 -8.24 9.71 12.71
CA VAL A 239 -7.17 10.66 13.04
C VAL A 239 -5.98 10.50 12.09
N ALA A 240 -5.56 9.26 11.82
CA ALA A 240 -4.46 8.97 10.91
C ALA A 240 -4.73 9.48 9.48
N LEU A 241 -5.96 9.27 8.97
CA LEU A 241 -6.37 9.74 7.64
C LEU A 241 -6.50 11.29 7.58
N TRP A 242 -6.94 11.92 8.67
CA TRP A 242 -6.91 13.38 8.79
C TRP A 242 -5.50 13.95 8.79
N VAL A 243 -4.59 13.34 9.56
CA VAL A 243 -3.16 13.70 9.54
C VAL A 243 -2.64 13.55 8.11
N ALA A 244 -2.88 12.42 7.44
CA ALA A 244 -2.51 12.19 6.04
C ALA A 244 -3.05 13.28 5.08
N THR A 245 -4.25 13.79 5.34
CA THR A 245 -4.89 14.88 4.58
C THR A 245 -4.20 16.22 4.84
N VAL A 246 -3.97 16.59 6.11
CA VAL A 246 -3.23 17.80 6.50
C VAL A 246 -1.82 17.80 5.92
N LEU A 247 -1.11 16.68 6.02
CA LEU A 247 0.21 16.47 5.42
C LEU A 247 0.20 16.76 3.90
N SER A 248 -0.89 16.39 3.22
CA SER A 248 -1.06 16.57 1.77
C SER A 248 -1.27 18.04 1.37
N VAL A 249 -1.85 18.86 2.26
CA VAL A 249 -2.11 20.28 2.04
C VAL A 249 -0.91 21.13 2.45
N VAL A 250 -0.49 20.99 3.72
CA VAL A 250 0.54 21.84 4.36
C VAL A 250 1.94 21.53 3.83
N LYS A 251 2.23 20.27 3.47
CA LYS A 251 3.53 19.80 2.95
C LYS A 251 4.74 20.36 3.74
N PRO A 252 4.78 20.25 5.08
CA PRO A 252 5.73 21.04 5.87
C PRO A 252 7.18 20.52 5.80
N TRP A 253 7.45 19.39 5.13
CA TRP A 253 8.81 18.83 5.02
C TRP A 253 9.37 18.85 3.59
N GLY A 254 10.66 19.19 3.49
CA GLY A 254 11.43 19.20 2.25
C GLY A 254 11.78 17.82 1.67
N ARG A 255 12.79 17.80 0.79
CA ARG A 255 13.25 16.59 0.09
C ARG A 255 13.95 15.60 1.04
N THR A 256 13.86 14.32 0.71
CA THR A 256 14.63 13.26 1.39
C THR A 256 16.10 13.32 0.99
N ARG A 257 17.00 12.74 1.80
CA ARG A 257 18.44 12.58 1.48
C ARG A 257 18.67 11.98 0.09
N TRP A 258 17.80 11.05 -0.33
CA TRP A 258 17.85 10.43 -1.66
C TRP A 258 17.45 11.39 -2.80
N GLY A 259 16.50 12.29 -2.55
CA GLY A 259 16.15 13.36 -3.49
C GLY A 259 17.27 14.39 -3.69
N THR A 260 18.05 14.67 -2.63
CA THR A 260 19.21 15.57 -2.67
C THR A 260 20.41 14.93 -3.39
N ALA A 261 20.70 13.66 -3.12
CA ALA A 261 21.79 12.91 -3.79
C ALA A 261 21.58 12.76 -5.31
N GLY A 262 20.33 12.64 -5.77
CA GLY A 262 20.03 12.63 -7.21
C GLY A 262 20.23 13.99 -7.90
N LEU A 263 20.09 15.09 -7.15
CA LEU A 263 20.32 16.45 -7.66
C LEU A 263 21.81 16.79 -7.70
N SER A 264 22.59 16.35 -6.72
CA SER A 264 24.05 16.54 -6.72
C SER A 264 24.71 15.80 -7.87
N VAL A 265 24.32 14.55 -8.15
CA VAL A 265 24.82 13.79 -9.31
C VAL A 265 24.44 14.46 -10.65
N ARG A 266 23.24 15.04 -10.75
CA ARG A 266 22.81 15.75 -11.98
C ARG A 266 23.50 17.09 -12.17
N ARG A 267 23.84 17.79 -11.09
CA ARG A 267 24.70 18.99 -11.14
C ARG A 267 26.14 18.65 -11.48
N ALA A 268 26.67 17.56 -10.91
CA ALA A 268 28.03 17.10 -11.19
C ALA A 268 28.24 16.62 -12.62
N ARG A 269 27.18 16.10 -13.28
CA ARG A 269 27.23 15.74 -14.71
C ARG A 269 27.18 16.93 -15.67
N GLY A 270 26.82 18.13 -15.20
CA GLY A 270 26.71 19.32 -16.04
C GLY A 270 25.65 19.21 -17.15
N PRO A 271 25.18 20.33 -17.73
CA PRO A 271 24.37 20.32 -18.94
C PRO A 271 25.14 19.85 -20.18
N GLY A 272 26.47 20.01 -20.21
CA GLY A 272 27.29 19.83 -21.41
C GLY A 272 27.84 18.42 -21.68
N ALA A 273 27.60 17.44 -20.80
CA ALA A 273 28.09 16.07 -21.02
C ALA A 273 27.25 15.30 -22.06
N ASP A 274 25.94 15.56 -22.12
CA ASP A 274 25.04 14.95 -23.11
C ASP A 274 25.24 15.60 -24.51
N ASP A 275 25.67 16.86 -24.57
CA ASP A 275 25.95 17.57 -25.83
C ASP A 275 27.30 17.15 -26.44
N ALA A 276 28.30 16.84 -25.61
CA ALA A 276 29.63 16.42 -26.05
C ALA A 276 29.64 15.01 -26.70
N GLU A 277 28.81 14.06 -26.22
CA GLU A 277 28.64 12.76 -26.89
C GLU A 277 27.95 12.88 -28.26
N SER A 278 27.06 13.88 -28.44
CA SER A 278 26.40 14.13 -29.72
C SER A 278 27.33 14.75 -30.77
N PHE A 279 28.37 15.48 -30.33
CA PHE A 279 29.37 16.08 -31.20
C PHE A 279 30.41 15.06 -31.68
N LEU A 280 30.78 14.10 -30.84
CA LEU A 280 31.77 13.05 -31.16
C LEU A 280 31.22 11.92 -32.04
N THR A 281 29.89 11.86 -32.22
CA THR A 281 29.22 10.80 -33.02
C THR A 281 28.74 11.26 -34.40
N ARG A 282 29.02 12.52 -34.80
CA ARG A 282 28.75 12.98 -36.17
C ARG A 282 29.80 12.42 -37.14
N PRO A 283 29.42 11.63 -38.15
CA PRO A 283 30.34 11.26 -39.23
C PRO A 283 30.78 12.54 -39.95
N SER A 284 32.09 12.73 -40.09
CA SER A 284 32.66 13.77 -40.95
C SER A 284 32.17 13.55 -42.38
N ALA A 285 31.55 14.57 -42.98
CA ALA A 285 31.12 14.53 -44.37
C ALA A 285 32.35 14.35 -45.28
N PRO A 286 32.27 13.53 -46.34
CA PRO A 286 33.39 13.33 -47.26
C PRO A 286 33.68 14.63 -48.05
N PRO A 287 34.96 14.91 -48.35
CA PRO A 287 35.36 16.06 -49.15
C PRO A 287 34.81 15.94 -50.58
N ARG A 288 34.36 17.08 -51.13
CA ARG A 288 33.92 17.23 -52.52
C ARG A 288 35.10 17.46 -53.44
#